data_AF-A0A1E7WEM5-F1
#
_entry.id   AF-A0A1E7WEM5-F1
#
_cell.length_a   1.000
_cell.length_b   1.000
_cell.length_c   1.000
_cell.angle_alpha   90.00
_cell.angle_beta   90.00
_cell.angle_gamma   90.00
#
_symmetry.space_group_name_H-M   'P 1'
#
loop_
_entity.id
_entity.type
_entity.pdbx_description
1 polymer ?
#
loop_
_entity_poly.entity_id
_entity_poly.type
_entity_poly.pdbx_seq_one_letter_code
_entity_poly.pdbx_strand_id
1 'polypeptide(L)'
;MSRHILDHARIHPAIRGTVDNYHRDLVAEVEAAVAAHQIVVVGMGFNPFPRKARKILDGLRVPYQYLSYGNYFSQWRPRLALKLWSGWTTFPLVFINGVLIGGASELQALVASGEFARLTA
;
A
#
# COMPACT_ATOMS: atom_id res chain seq x y z
N MET A 1 -0.38 -19.03 -6.80
CA MET A 1 -1.76 -19.20 -6.30
C MET A 1 -2.40 -17.82 -6.16
N SER A 2 -3.64 -17.65 -6.58
CA SER A 2 -4.39 -16.39 -6.44
C SER A 2 -4.97 -16.25 -5.02
N ARG A 3 -5.15 -15.00 -4.56
CA ARG A 3 -5.82 -14.70 -3.28
C ARG A 3 -7.26 -15.22 -3.32
N HIS A 4 -7.73 -15.84 -2.23
CA HIS A 4 -9.12 -16.26 -2.08
C HIS A 4 -10.03 -15.03 -1.90
N ILE A 5 -10.73 -14.65 -2.97
CA ILE A 5 -11.69 -13.53 -3.01
C ILE A 5 -13.05 -14.02 -3.49
N LEU A 6 -14.12 -13.27 -3.17
CA LEU A 6 -15.46 -13.58 -3.69
C LEU A 6 -15.45 -13.53 -5.22
N ASP A 7 -15.85 -14.64 -5.84
CA ASP A 7 -15.97 -14.73 -7.29
C ASP A 7 -16.94 -13.67 -7.83
N HIS A 8 -16.51 -12.95 -8.87
CA HIS A 8 -17.32 -11.91 -9.53
C HIS A 8 -18.64 -12.46 -10.06
N ALA A 9 -18.67 -13.73 -10.50
CA ALA A 9 -19.89 -14.41 -10.92
C ALA A 9 -20.94 -14.50 -9.79
N ARG A 10 -20.47 -14.49 -8.52
CA ARG A 10 -21.29 -14.55 -7.31
C ARG A 10 -21.69 -13.16 -6.78
N ILE A 11 -21.40 -12.10 -7.53
CA ILE A 11 -21.86 -10.74 -7.24
C ILE A 11 -23.10 -10.45 -8.10
N HIS A 12 -24.17 -9.98 -7.46
CA HIS A 12 -25.41 -9.64 -8.16
C HIS A 12 -25.15 -8.55 -9.24
N PRO A 13 -25.65 -8.70 -10.49
CA PRO A 13 -25.33 -7.79 -11.59
C PRO A 13 -25.55 -6.30 -11.27
N ALA A 14 -26.62 -5.98 -10.54
CA ALA A 14 -26.96 -4.60 -10.17
C ALA A 14 -25.92 -3.90 -9.27
N ILE A 15 -25.05 -4.64 -8.57
CA ILE A 15 -24.03 -4.05 -7.68
C ILE A 15 -22.59 -4.26 -8.16
N ARG A 16 -22.37 -4.98 -9.27
CA ARG A 16 -21.02 -5.25 -9.80
C ARG A 16 -20.25 -3.95 -10.05
N GLY A 17 -20.89 -2.97 -10.70
CA GLY A 17 -20.27 -1.68 -10.96
C GLY A 17 -19.84 -0.93 -9.69
N THR A 18 -20.58 -1.06 -8.59
CA THR A 18 -20.21 -0.43 -7.30
C THR A 18 -18.99 -1.09 -6.69
N VAL A 19 -18.88 -2.42 -6.78
CA VAL A 19 -17.71 -3.17 -6.29
C VAL A 19 -16.49 -2.87 -7.14
N ASP A 20 -16.64 -2.94 -8.46
CA ASP A 20 -15.53 -2.78 -9.42
C ASP A 20 -14.95 -1.36 -9.42
N ASN A 21 -15.76 -0.34 -9.10
CA ASN A 21 -15.35 1.06 -9.15
C ASN A 21 -15.21 1.72 -7.78
N TYR A 22 -15.19 0.95 -6.68
CA TYR A 22 -15.07 1.50 -5.33
C TYR A 22 -13.75 2.26 -5.14
N HIS A 23 -13.80 3.60 -5.23
CA HIS A 23 -12.65 4.51 -5.17
C HIS A 23 -11.50 4.10 -6.13
N ARG A 24 -11.86 3.73 -7.36
CA ARG A 24 -10.91 3.29 -8.40
C ARG A 24 -9.89 4.37 -8.76
N ASP A 25 -10.30 5.64 -8.70
CA ASP A 25 -9.46 6.82 -8.88
C ASP A 25 -8.28 6.86 -7.89
N LEU A 26 -8.55 6.62 -6.61
CA LEU A 26 -7.51 6.55 -5.58
C LEU A 26 -6.56 5.36 -5.80
N VAL A 27 -7.10 4.21 -6.20
CA VAL A 27 -6.27 3.03 -6.52
C VAL A 27 -5.37 3.33 -7.71
N ALA A 28 -5.90 3.95 -8.77
CA ALA A 28 -5.13 4.31 -9.97
C ALA A 28 -4.02 5.34 -9.66
N GLU A 29 -4.27 6.30 -8.78
CA GLU A 29 -3.24 7.24 -8.29
C GLU A 29 -2.08 6.49 -7.62
N VAL A 30 -2.39 5.54 -6.73
CA VAL A 30 -1.37 4.73 -6.04
C VAL A 30 -0.63 3.83 -7.03
N GLU A 31 -1.33 3.18 -7.97
CA GLU A 31 -0.71 2.38 -9.02
C GLU A 31 0.26 3.20 -9.89
N ALA A 32 -0.13 4.42 -10.27
CA ALA A 32 0.72 5.32 -11.03
C ALA A 32 1.98 5.71 -10.24
N ALA A 33 1.85 6.02 -8.95
CA ALA A 33 3.00 6.32 -8.11
C ALA A 33 3.92 5.10 -7.94
N VAL A 34 3.35 3.90 -7.77
CA VAL A 34 4.10 2.64 -7.65
C VAL A 34 4.85 2.30 -8.95
N ALA A 35 4.32 2.69 -10.11
CA ALA A 35 5.01 2.55 -11.39
C ALA A 35 6.09 3.63 -11.61
N ALA A 36 5.89 4.85 -11.10
CA ALA A 36 6.78 5.99 -11.32
C ALA A 36 7.99 6.03 -10.35
N HIS A 37 7.88 5.41 -9.18
CA HIS A 37 8.88 5.52 -8.13
C HIS A 37 9.38 4.15 -7.66
N GLN A 38 10.69 4.04 -7.43
CA GLN A 38 11.32 2.80 -6.95
C GLN A 38 10.74 2.34 -5.61
N ILE A 39 10.55 3.27 -4.66
CA ILE A 39 10.02 3.00 -3.33
C ILE A 39 8.81 3.90 -3.09
N VAL A 40 7.68 3.30 -2.75
CA VAL A 40 6.44 4.02 -2.40
C VAL A 40 5.95 3.57 -1.04
N VAL A 41 5.68 4.54 -0.17
CA VAL A 41 5.05 4.31 1.13
C VAL A 41 3.67 4.95 1.12
N VAL A 42 2.64 4.14 1.24
CA VAL A 42 1.26 4.61 1.38
C VAL A 42 0.85 4.53 2.84
N GLY A 43 0.40 5.64 3.41
CA GLY A 43 0.07 5.74 4.82
C GLY A 43 -1.11 6.65 5.09
N MET A 44 -1.22 7.02 6.37
CA MET A 44 -2.25 7.92 6.88
C MET A 44 -1.70 8.73 8.05
N GLY A 45 -2.30 9.88 8.30
CA GLY A 45 -2.01 10.73 9.45
C GLY A 45 -2.31 10.05 10.78
N PHE A 46 -1.61 10.50 11.84
CA PHE A 46 -1.65 10.00 13.21
C PHE A 46 -1.22 8.55 13.44
N ASN A 47 -1.16 7.70 12.41
CA ASN A 47 -0.62 6.36 12.52
C ASN A 47 0.93 6.42 12.74
N PRO A 48 1.48 5.79 13.79
CA PRO A 48 2.92 5.77 14.03
C PRO A 48 3.70 4.88 13.04
N PHE A 49 3.08 3.86 12.45
CA PHE A 49 3.77 2.88 11.60
C PHE A 49 4.25 3.46 10.25
N PRO A 50 3.48 4.30 9.52
CA PRO A 50 4.00 5.01 8.35
C PRO A 50 5.21 5.90 8.70
N ARG A 51 5.20 6.55 9.87
CA ARG A 51 6.37 7.31 10.34
C ARG A 51 7.57 6.40 10.60
N LYS A 52 7.34 5.23 11.19
CA LYS A 52 8.39 4.21 11.41
C LYS A 52 9.01 3.75 10.10
N ALA A 53 8.20 3.41 9.10
CA ALA A 53 8.70 3.00 7.77
C ALA A 53 9.55 4.09 7.12
N ARG A 54 9.05 5.34 7.13
CA ARG A 54 9.81 6.49 6.62
C ARG A 54 11.13 6.71 7.35
N LYS A 55 11.13 6.62 8.69
CA LYS A 55 12.37 6.75 9.48
C LYS A 55 13.42 5.69 9.13
N ILE A 56 12.99 4.46 8.81
CA ILE A 56 13.90 3.41 8.33
C ILE A 56 14.53 3.83 7.01
N LEU A 57 13.72 4.27 6.04
CA LEU A 57 14.19 4.70 4.72
C LEU A 57 15.08 5.95 4.80
N ASP A 58 14.71 6.93 5.62
CA ASP A 58 15.50 8.13 5.90
C ASP A 58 16.88 7.76 6.46
N GLY A 59 16.92 6.78 7.39
CA GLY A 59 18.17 6.26 7.98
C GLY A 59 19.08 5.56 6.96
N LEU A 60 18.50 4.94 5.94
CA LEU A 60 19.22 4.31 4.83
C LEU A 60 19.57 5.30 3.70
N ARG A 61 19.11 6.56 3.80
CA ARG A 61 19.30 7.62 2.79
C ARG A 61 18.79 7.24 1.40
N VAL A 62 17.70 6.47 1.33
CA VAL A 62 17.05 6.09 0.08
C VAL A 62 15.87 7.01 -0.22
N PRO A 63 15.72 7.50 -1.47
CA PRO A 63 14.56 8.30 -1.85
C PRO A 63 13.31 7.41 -1.88
N TYR A 64 12.18 7.97 -1.45
CA TYR A 64 10.88 7.31 -1.53
C TYR A 64 9.77 8.34 -1.76
N GLN A 65 8.70 7.89 -2.41
CA GLN A 65 7.46 8.66 -2.51
C GLN A 65 6.55 8.32 -1.34
N TYR A 66 6.04 9.33 -0.63
CA TYR A 66 5.08 9.14 0.45
C TYR A 66 3.70 9.68 0.08
N LEU A 67 2.69 8.81 0.11
CA LEU A 67 1.29 9.16 -0.10
C LEU A 67 0.52 9.02 1.20
N SER A 68 -0.19 10.08 1.61
CA SER A 68 -0.88 10.13 2.91
C SER A 68 -2.34 10.49 2.73
N TYR A 69 -3.23 9.57 3.07
CA TYR A 69 -4.68 9.76 2.88
C TYR A 69 -5.41 9.90 4.22
N GLY A 70 -5.77 11.14 4.59
CA GLY A 70 -6.53 11.46 5.80
C GLY A 70 -5.90 10.94 7.10
N ASN A 71 -6.74 10.66 8.11
CA ASN A 71 -6.31 10.17 9.43
C ASN A 71 -7.42 9.30 10.07
N TYR A 72 -7.36 9.01 11.38
CA TYR A 72 -8.38 8.19 12.05
C TYR A 72 -9.80 8.78 11.99
N PHE A 73 -9.92 10.10 11.83
CA PHE A 73 -11.19 10.83 11.80
C PHE A 73 -11.68 11.14 10.38
N SER A 74 -10.89 10.87 9.32
CA SER A 74 -11.22 11.25 7.94
C SER A 74 -10.73 10.23 6.92
N GLN A 75 -11.33 10.20 5.73
CA GLN A 75 -10.88 9.38 4.58
C GLN A 75 -10.79 7.86 4.84
N TRP A 76 -11.51 7.33 5.84
CA TRP A 76 -11.48 5.89 6.14
C TRP A 76 -12.13 5.02 5.05
N ARG A 77 -13.15 5.54 4.36
CA ARG A 77 -13.82 4.86 3.23
C ARG A 77 -12.90 4.76 1.99
N PRO A 78 -12.30 5.85 1.47
CA PRO A 78 -11.34 5.73 0.37
C PRO A 78 -10.15 4.82 0.70
N ARG A 79 -9.58 4.93 1.91
CA ARG A 79 -8.49 4.03 2.33
C ARG A 79 -8.87 2.55 2.36
N LEU A 80 -10.14 2.22 2.55
CA LEU A 80 -10.59 0.82 2.52
C LEU A 80 -10.35 0.21 1.12
N ALA A 81 -10.52 0.98 0.05
CA ALA A 81 -10.27 0.52 -1.31
C ALA A 81 -8.82 0.04 -1.48
N LEU A 82 -7.85 0.76 -0.92
CA LEU A 82 -6.43 0.38 -0.97
C LEU A 82 -6.17 -0.98 -0.28
N LYS A 83 -6.86 -1.27 0.83
CA LYS A 83 -6.77 -2.56 1.53
C LYS A 83 -7.45 -3.69 0.74
N LEU A 84 -8.61 -3.42 0.14
CA LEU A 84 -9.34 -4.39 -0.66
C LEU A 84 -8.56 -4.78 -1.92
N TRP A 85 -7.99 -3.78 -2.61
CA TRP A 85 -7.15 -3.94 -3.79
C TRP A 85 -5.87 -4.72 -3.48
N SER A 86 -5.06 -4.24 -2.53
CA SER A 86 -3.77 -4.87 -2.19
C SER A 86 -3.90 -6.21 -1.46
N GLY A 87 -5.01 -6.43 -0.75
CA GLY A 87 -5.18 -7.55 0.17
C GLY A 87 -4.41 -7.42 1.48
N TRP A 88 -3.69 -6.33 1.70
CA TRP A 88 -2.98 -6.07 2.94
C TRP A 88 -3.86 -5.27 3.92
N THR A 89 -3.89 -5.71 5.17
CA THR A 89 -4.93 -5.29 6.13
C THR A 89 -4.54 -4.06 6.96
N THR A 90 -3.27 -3.66 6.95
CA THR A 90 -2.73 -2.58 7.81
C THR A 90 -2.08 -1.46 6.99
N PHE A 91 -1.80 -0.33 7.64
CA PHE A 91 -0.97 0.73 7.05
C PHE A 91 0.32 0.86 7.86
N PRO A 92 1.47 1.11 7.22
CA PRO A 92 1.62 1.50 5.80
C PRO A 92 1.54 0.31 4.82
N LEU A 93 1.26 0.60 3.55
CA LEU A 93 1.60 -0.26 2.43
C LEU A 93 2.95 0.20 1.90
N VAL A 94 3.94 -0.68 1.83
CA VAL A 94 5.27 -0.35 1.32
C VAL A 94 5.51 -1.15 0.04
N PHE A 95 5.83 -0.43 -1.03
CA PHE A 95 6.17 -1.00 -2.32
C PHE A 95 7.64 -0.74 -2.64
N ILE A 96 8.31 -1.73 -3.22
CA ILE A 96 9.66 -1.64 -3.76
C ILE A 96 9.63 -2.24 -5.17
N ASN A 97 10.04 -1.47 -6.19
CA ASN A 97 10.03 -1.85 -7.60
C ASN A 97 8.68 -2.43 -8.07
N GLY A 98 7.57 -1.78 -7.70
CA GLY A 98 6.24 -2.27 -8.05
C GLY A 98 5.69 -3.39 -7.17
N VAL A 99 6.49 -3.98 -6.28
CA VAL A 99 6.12 -5.14 -5.46
C VAL A 99 5.74 -4.71 -4.06
N LEU A 100 4.56 -5.13 -3.59
CA LEU A 100 4.13 -4.93 -2.20
C LEU A 100 4.94 -5.83 -1.26
N ILE A 101 5.72 -5.22 -0.37
CA ILE A 101 6.53 -5.95 0.62
C ILE A 101 5.85 -6.10 1.99
N GLY A 102 4.71 -5.42 2.20
CA GLY A 102 3.98 -5.40 3.46
C GLY A 102 3.99 -4.02 4.12
N GLY A 103 4.20 -3.97 5.44
CA GLY A 103 4.20 -2.75 6.24
C GLY A 103 5.56 -2.39 6.83
N ALA A 104 5.53 -1.62 7.93
CA ALA A 104 6.75 -1.13 8.56
C ALA A 104 7.59 -2.24 9.22
N SER A 105 6.95 -3.31 9.68
CA SER A 105 7.63 -4.45 10.30
C SER A 105 8.33 -5.31 9.25
N GLU A 106 7.66 -5.57 8.13
CA GLU A 106 8.22 -6.33 7.01
C GLU A 106 9.38 -5.59 6.36
N LEU A 107 9.25 -4.27 6.18
CA LEU A 107 10.36 -3.41 5.76
C LEU A 107 11.55 -3.52 6.71
N GLN A 108 11.31 -3.45 8.03
CA GLN A 108 12.37 -3.58 9.03
C GLN A 108 13.06 -4.95 8.95
N ALA A 109 12.30 -6.03 8.75
CA ALA A 109 12.84 -7.37 8.60
C ALA A 109 13.70 -7.52 7.33
N LEU A 110 13.27 -6.95 6.20
CA LEU A 110 14.05 -6.95 4.94
C LEU A 110 15.36 -6.18 5.06
N VAL A 111 15.36 -5.08 5.82
CA VAL A 111 16.58 -4.32 6.10
C VAL A 111 17.52 -5.14 7.00
N ALA A 112 16.98 -5.78 8.03
CA ALA A 112 17.75 -6.61 8.95
C ALA A 112 18.35 -7.86 8.27
N SER A 113 17.66 -8.46 7.30
CA SER A 113 18.16 -9.62 6.54
C SER A 113 19.15 -9.24 5.43
N GLY A 114 19.29 -7.95 5.10
CA GLY A 114 20.06 -7.47 3.96
C GLY A 114 19.38 -7.70 2.61
N GLU A 115 18.17 -8.26 2.58
CA GLU A 115 17.39 -8.47 1.36
C GLU A 115 16.93 -7.15 0.74
N PHE A 116 16.67 -6.13 1.57
CA PHE A 116 16.35 -4.78 1.09
C PHE A 116 17.37 -4.26 0.08
N ALA A 117 18.66 -4.41 0.37
CA ALA A 117 19.73 -3.96 -0.53
C ALA A 117 19.73 -4.70 -1.87
N ARG A 118 19.31 -5.98 -1.91
CA ARG A 118 19.19 -6.75 -3.15
C ARG A 118 17.97 -6.34 -3.97
N LEU A 119 16.90 -5.96 -3.29
CA LEU A 119 15.68 -5.46 -3.94
C LEU A 119 15.88 -4.06 -4.53
N THR A 120 16.79 -3.26 -3.98
CA THR A 120 17.02 -1.87 -4.42
C THR A 120 18.31 -1.65 -5.22
N ALA A 121 19.13 -2.69 -5.40
CA ALA A 121 20.33 -2.65 -6.24
C ALA A 121 19.97 -2.53 -7.72
#